data_AF-A0A921FWZ8-F1
#
_entry.id   AF-A0A921FWZ8-F1
#
_cell.length_a   1.000
_cell.length_b   1.000
_cell.length_c   1.000
_cell.angle_alpha   90.00
_cell.angle_beta   90.00
_cell.angle_gamma   90.00
#
_symmetry.space_group_name_H-M   'P 1'
#
loop_
_entity.id
_entity.type
_entity.pdbx_description
1 polymer ?
#
loop_
_entity_poly.entity_id
_entity_poly.type
_entity_poly.pdbx_seq_one_letter_code
_entity_poly.pdbx_strand_id
1 'polypeptide(L)'
;MGQLNMDYCFLPNEDMQPSGVYVNGLLSEMEELALRLNRLVAAELQHAKGTIVEKIIAEVDERAIEQVNVCNFQKYFVTGATREYNTIYNDLATQPITITYRIRETVETTPMILAP
;
A
#
# COMPACT_ATOMS: atom_id res chain seq x y z
N MET A 1 -30.66 4.54 -28.72
CA MET A 1 -29.83 4.71 -27.51
C MET A 1 -29.96 3.43 -26.69
N GLY A 2 -28.86 2.93 -26.14
CA GLY A 2 -28.85 1.75 -25.28
C GLY A 2 -28.40 2.10 -23.86
N GLN A 3 -28.73 1.23 -22.92
CA GLN A 3 -28.26 1.30 -21.54
C GLN A 3 -27.60 -0.03 -21.17
N LEU A 4 -26.46 0.05 -20.48
CA LEU A 4 -25.77 -1.11 -19.91
C LEU A 4 -25.64 -0.89 -18.40
N ASN A 5 -26.06 -1.88 -17.61
CA ASN A 5 -25.84 -1.90 -16.18
C ASN A 5 -24.68 -2.85 -15.89
N MET A 6 -23.70 -2.38 -15.14
CA MET A 6 -22.59 -3.20 -14.68
C MET A 6 -22.12 -2.76 -13.30
N ASP A 7 -21.46 -3.67 -12.60
CA ASP A 7 -20.83 -3.39 -11.31
C ASP A 7 -19.47 -2.71 -11.54
N TYR A 8 -19.04 -1.87 -10.61
CA TYR A 8 -17.73 -1.25 -10.68
C TYR A 8 -16.63 -2.28 -10.39
N CYS A 9 -15.66 -2.41 -11.30
CA CYS A 9 -14.53 -3.30 -11.14
C CYS A 9 -13.25 -2.46 -11.07
N PHE A 10 -12.63 -2.43 -9.89
CA PHE A 10 -11.39 -1.71 -9.64
C PHE A 10 -10.22 -2.33 -10.40
N LEU A 11 -9.34 -1.49 -10.94
CA LEU A 11 -8.08 -1.95 -11.53
C LEU A 11 -7.09 -2.36 -10.43
N PRO A 12 -6.13 -3.26 -10.72
CA PRO A 12 -5.14 -3.71 -9.73
C PRO A 12 -4.31 -2.60 -9.08
N ASN A 13 -4.12 -1.47 -9.77
CA ASN A 13 -3.41 -0.30 -9.26
C ASN A 13 -4.28 0.60 -8.38
N GLU A 14 -5.60 0.43 -8.42
CA GLU A 14 -6.54 1.14 -7.57
C GLU A 14 -6.72 0.42 -6.23
N ASP A 15 -6.48 -0.91 -6.17
CA ASP A 15 -6.58 -1.74 -4.96
C ASP A 15 -5.39 -1.53 -4.01
N MET A 16 -5.66 -0.89 -2.88
CA MET A 16 -4.67 -0.62 -1.84
C MET A 16 -4.50 -1.75 -0.82
N GLN A 17 -5.33 -2.81 -0.85
CA GLN A 17 -5.27 -3.90 0.11
C GLN A 17 -3.91 -4.63 0.12
N PRO A 18 -3.37 -5.06 -1.04
CA PRO A 18 -2.09 -5.76 -1.07
C PRO A 18 -0.94 -4.86 -0.63
N SER A 19 -1.01 -3.57 -0.98
CA SER A 19 -0.03 -2.56 -0.61
C SER A 19 0.04 -2.34 0.90
N GLY A 20 -1.11 -2.30 1.59
CA GLY A 20 -1.16 -2.17 3.05
C GLY A 20 -0.52 -3.36 3.78
N VAL A 21 -0.81 -4.58 3.32
CA VAL A 21 -0.19 -5.81 3.85
C VAL A 21 1.32 -5.80 3.63
N TYR A 22 1.74 -5.44 2.42
CA TYR A 22 3.17 -5.39 2.05
C TYR A 22 3.95 -4.38 2.91
N VAL A 23 3.44 -3.14 3.04
CA VAL A 23 4.09 -2.11 3.86
C VAL A 23 4.15 -2.52 5.32
N ASN A 24 3.08 -3.09 5.88
CA ASN A 24 3.11 -3.62 7.25
C ASN A 24 4.17 -4.72 7.43
N GLY A 25 4.35 -5.59 6.44
CA GLY A 25 5.41 -6.60 6.43
C GLY A 25 6.81 -5.97 6.51
N LEU A 26 7.10 -4.98 5.66
CA LEU A 26 8.37 -4.25 5.70
C LEU A 26 8.61 -3.56 7.05
N LEU A 27 7.58 -2.97 7.65
CA LEU A 27 7.70 -2.33 8.96
C LEU A 27 8.01 -3.33 10.07
N SER A 28 7.46 -4.55 10.00
CA SER A 28 7.80 -5.64 10.91
C SER A 28 9.24 -6.10 10.74
N GLU A 29 9.75 -6.21 9.51
CA GLU A 29 11.16 -6.53 9.25
C GLU A 29 12.11 -5.46 9.79
N MET A 30 11.76 -4.17 9.64
CA MET A 30 12.54 -3.05 10.18
C MET A 30 12.58 -3.07 11.71
N GLU A 31 11.46 -3.39 12.37
CA GLU A 31 11.38 -3.54 13.83
C GLU A 31 12.32 -4.65 14.33
N GLU A 32 12.29 -5.81 13.67
CA GLU A 32 13.16 -6.93 14.00
C GLU A 32 14.64 -6.59 13.79
N LEU A 33 14.96 -5.92 12.69
CA LEU A 33 16.34 -5.49 12.38
C LEU A 33 16.89 -4.56 13.47
N ALA A 34 16.09 -3.58 13.92
CA ALA A 34 16.48 -2.64 14.96
C ALA A 34 16.80 -3.36 16.28
N LEU A 35 15.93 -4.27 16.71
CA LEU A 35 16.13 -5.07 17.92
C LEU A 35 17.34 -6.01 17.78
N ARG A 36 17.55 -6.60 16.60
CA ARG A 36 18.69 -7.47 16.33
C ARG A 36 20.01 -6.71 16.38
N LEU A 37 20.07 -5.52 15.78
CA LEU A 37 21.25 -4.66 15.83
C LEU A 37 21.60 -4.30 17.28
N ASN A 38 20.60 -3.91 18.08
CA ASN A 38 20.80 -3.61 19.48
C ASN A 38 21.41 -4.80 20.25
N ARG A 39 20.85 -6.00 20.09
CA ARG A 39 21.39 -7.22 20.70
C ARG A 39 22.83 -7.51 20.29
N LEU A 40 23.19 -7.28 19.02
CA LEU A 40 24.55 -7.46 18.53
C LEU A 40 25.51 -6.46 19.18
N VAL A 41 25.14 -5.18 19.26
CA VAL A 41 25.95 -4.16 19.93
C VAL A 41 26.14 -4.49 21.41
N ALA A 42 25.07 -4.90 22.10
CA ALA A 42 25.14 -5.31 23.50
C ALA A 42 26.08 -6.51 23.71
N ALA A 43 26.08 -7.48 22.79
CA ALA A 43 26.96 -8.63 22.85
C ALA A 43 28.44 -8.26 22.59
N GLU A 44 28.72 -7.46 21.56
CA GLU A 44 30.09 -7.02 21.22
C GLU A 44 30.70 -6.18 22.34
N LEU A 45 29.89 -5.35 23.01
CA LEU A 45 30.37 -4.45 24.06
C LEU A 45 30.27 -5.04 25.48
N GLN A 46 29.84 -6.30 25.64
CA GLN A 46 29.59 -6.91 26.95
C GLN A 46 30.81 -6.89 27.90
N HIS A 47 32.01 -6.99 27.34
CA HIS A 47 33.26 -6.99 28.10
C HIS A 47 34.01 -5.66 28.04
N ALA A 48 33.55 -4.73 27.20
CA ALA A 48 34.12 -3.39 27.09
C ALA A 48 33.64 -2.55 28.27
N LYS A 49 34.55 -1.74 28.84
CA LYS A 49 34.25 -0.86 29.98
C LYS A 49 34.74 0.55 29.70
N GLY A 50 34.03 1.53 30.25
CA GLY A 50 34.39 2.93 30.17
C GLY A 50 33.22 3.81 29.76
N THR A 51 33.28 5.08 30.15
CA THR A 51 32.18 6.04 29.99
C THR A 51 31.73 6.23 28.54
N ILE A 52 32.63 6.07 27.56
CA ILE A 52 32.28 6.15 26.13
C ILE A 52 31.47 4.92 25.71
N VAL A 53 31.86 3.73 26.14
CA VAL A 53 31.17 2.47 25.81
C VAL A 53 29.76 2.47 26.38
N GLU A 54 29.62 2.88 27.65
CA GLU A 54 28.30 2.97 28.31
C GLU A 54 27.37 3.96 27.62
N LYS A 55 27.90 5.09 27.13
CA LYS A 55 27.12 6.05 26.33
C LYS A 55 26.66 5.47 25.00
N ILE A 56 27.54 4.73 24.30
CA ILE A 56 27.19 4.09 23.03
C ILE A 56 26.07 3.06 23.23
N ILE A 57 26.17 2.22 24.26
CA ILE A 57 25.13 1.22 24.57
C ILE A 57 23.79 1.93 24.84
N ALA A 58 23.79 2.96 25.68
CA ALA A 58 22.57 3.71 26.00
C ALA A 58 21.95 4.38 24.76
N GLU A 59 22.77 4.97 23.89
CA GLU A 59 22.28 5.60 22.66
C GLU A 59 21.71 4.57 21.68
N VAL A 60 22.37 3.41 21.51
CA VAL A 60 21.86 2.34 20.65
C VAL A 60 20.55 1.75 21.18
N ASP A 61 20.43 1.57 22.49
CA ASP A 61 19.18 1.15 23.15
C ASP A 61 18.05 2.15 22.88
N GLU A 62 18.30 3.45 23.09
CA GLU A 62 17.33 4.52 22.84
C GLU A 62 16.88 4.54 21.38
N ARG A 63 17.82 4.49 20.43
CA ARG A 63 17.52 4.47 18.99
C ARG A 63 16.74 3.23 18.56
N ALA A 64 17.03 2.07 19.13
CA ALA A 64 16.27 0.86 18.85
C ALA A 64 14.81 0.99 19.30
N ILE A 65 14.57 1.55 20.50
CA ILE A 65 13.22 1.80 21.02
C ILE A 65 12.48 2.82 20.15
N GLU A 66 13.14 3.92 19.78
CA GLU A 66 12.57 4.93 18.88
C GLU A 66 12.15 4.30 17.54
N GLN A 67 13.00 3.47 16.94
CA GLN A 67 12.71 2.82 15.67
C GLN A 67 11.50 1.88 15.77
N VAL A 68 11.40 1.08 16.83
CA VAL A 68 10.24 0.22 17.12
C VAL A 68 8.97 1.06 17.24
N ASN A 69 9.03 2.18 17.95
CA ASN A 69 7.89 3.09 18.12
C ASN A 69 7.44 3.71 16.80
N VAL A 70 8.38 4.15 15.95
CA VAL A 70 8.08 4.67 14.61
C VAL A 70 7.41 3.60 13.75
N CYS A 71 7.95 2.38 13.73
CA CYS A 71 7.36 1.26 12.98
C CYS A 71 5.93 0.96 13.46
N ASN A 72 5.71 0.94 14.77
CA ASN A 72 4.37 0.72 15.34
C ASN A 72 3.39 1.84 14.98
N PHE A 73 3.80 3.09 15.05
CA PHE A 73 2.97 4.23 14.66
C PHE A 73 2.60 4.17 13.17
N GLN A 74 3.57 3.85 12.31
CA GLN A 74 3.32 3.72 10.87
C GLN A 74 2.40 2.54 10.54
N LYS A 75 2.57 1.38 11.20
CA LYS A 75 1.65 0.23 11.06
C LYS A 75 0.22 0.60 11.42
N TYR A 76 0.03 1.36 12.51
CA TYR A 76 -1.29 1.85 12.91
C TYR A 76 -1.92 2.74 11.83
N PHE A 77 -1.14 3.68 11.28
CA PHE A 77 -1.62 4.57 10.22
C PHE A 77 -1.99 3.81 8.94
N VAL A 78 -1.11 2.91 8.47
CA VAL A 78 -1.34 2.10 7.27
C VAL A 78 -2.59 1.22 7.43
N THR A 79 -2.72 0.55 8.58
CA THR A 79 -3.89 -0.29 8.87
C THR A 79 -5.18 0.53 8.88
N GLY A 80 -5.14 1.74 9.46
CA GLY A 80 -6.28 2.67 9.45
C GLY A 80 -6.67 3.08 8.04
N ALA A 81 -5.70 3.53 7.23
CA ALA A 81 -5.92 3.96 5.85
C ALA A 81 -6.44 2.82 4.97
N THR A 82 -5.87 1.60 5.07
CA THR A 82 -6.35 0.43 4.33
C THR A 82 -7.77 0.04 4.72
N ARG A 83 -8.13 0.15 6.01
CA ARG A 83 -9.50 -0.12 6.47
C ARG A 83 -10.50 0.88 5.88
N GLU A 84 -10.18 2.17 5.89
CA GLU A 84 -11.04 3.22 5.34
C GLU A 84 -11.20 3.06 3.83
N TYR A 85 -10.10 2.78 3.12
CA TYR A 85 -10.12 2.44 1.70
C TYR A 85 -11.06 1.25 1.44
N ASN A 86 -10.99 0.17 2.23
CA ASN A 86 -11.83 -1.01 2.05
C ASN A 86 -13.32 -0.74 2.22
N THR A 87 -13.69 0.16 3.13
CA THR A 87 -15.09 0.59 3.27
C THR A 87 -15.57 1.25 1.98
N ILE A 88 -14.81 2.23 1.46
CA ILE A 88 -15.15 2.96 0.24
C ILE A 88 -15.16 2.00 -0.97
N TYR A 89 -14.20 1.09 -1.04
CA TYR A 89 -14.11 0.05 -2.06
C TYR A 89 -15.39 -0.78 -2.11
N ASN A 90 -15.83 -1.30 -0.96
CA ASN A 90 -17.03 -2.13 -0.88
C ASN A 90 -18.30 -1.33 -1.22
N ASP A 91 -18.36 -0.07 -0.80
CA ASP A 91 -19.48 0.83 -1.12
C ASP A 91 -19.58 1.10 -2.62
N LEU A 92 -18.45 1.27 -3.31
CA LEU A 92 -18.41 1.49 -4.77
C LEU A 92 -18.62 0.21 -5.57
N ALA A 93 -18.03 -0.91 -5.14
CA ALA A 93 -18.17 -2.20 -5.79
C ALA A 93 -19.62 -2.71 -5.80
N THR A 94 -20.43 -2.28 -4.83
CA THR A 94 -21.85 -2.66 -4.72
C THR A 94 -22.81 -1.67 -5.38
N GLN A 95 -22.32 -0.56 -5.93
CA GLN A 95 -23.15 0.40 -6.65
C GLN A 95 -23.33 0.02 -8.12
N PRO A 96 -24.58 -0.07 -8.62
CA PRO A 96 -24.83 -0.31 -10.02
C PRO A 96 -24.47 0.94 -10.85
N ILE A 97 -23.68 0.76 -11.91
CA ILE A 97 -23.33 1.82 -12.85
C ILE A 97 -24.18 1.67 -14.11
N THR A 98 -24.92 2.71 -14.48
CA THR A 98 -25.66 2.77 -15.75
C THR A 98 -24.91 3.60 -16.78
N ILE A 99 -24.41 2.95 -17.82
CA ILE A 99 -23.76 3.60 -18.96
C ILE A 99 -24.80 3.81 -20.06
N THR A 100 -25.02 5.06 -20.46
CA THR A 100 -25.89 5.40 -21.60
C THR A 100 -25.05 5.65 -22.84
N TYR A 101 -25.33 4.93 -23.92
CA TYR A 101 -24.57 5.05 -25.17
C TYR A 101 -25.49 5.22 -26.39
N ARG A 102 -24.94 5.84 -27.44
CA ARG A 102 -25.57 5.95 -28.77
C ARG A 102 -24.64 5.29 -29.78
N ILE A 103 -25.08 4.17 -30.35
CA ILE A 103 -24.42 3.56 -31.50
C ILE A 103 -24.58 4.55 -32.67
N ARG A 104 -23.47 4.99 -33.27
CA ARG A 104 -23.50 5.68 -34.56
C ARG A 104 -23.53 4.58 -35.63
N GLU A 105 -24.60 4.51 -36.40
CA GLU A 105 -24.60 3.68 -37.61
C GLU A 105 -23.52 4.21 -38.56
N THR A 106 -22.61 3.33 -38.96
CA THR A 106 -21.66 3.61 -40.03
C THR A 106 -22.48 3.85 -41.30
N VAL A 107 -22.39 5.04 -41.87
CA VAL A 107 -22.98 5.32 -43.18
C VAL A 107 -22.28 4.40 -44.18
N GLU A 108 -23.01 3.44 -44.75
CA GLU A 108 -22.53 2.71 -45.93
C GLU A 108 -22.34 3.73 -47.05
N THR A 109 -21.09 4.10 -47.32
CA THR A 109 -20.77 4.77 -48.58
C THR A 109 -20.84 3.71 -49.68
N THR A 110 -21.98 3.63 -50.36
CA THR A 110 -22.08 2.87 -51.61
C THR A 110 -21.08 3.47 -52.60
N PRO A 111 -20.06 2.73 -53.07
CA PRO A 111 -19.23 3.22 -54.15
C PRO A 111 -20.12 3.27 -55.40
N MET A 112 -20.37 4.48 -55.92
CA MET A 112 -20.88 4.63 -57.29
C MET A 112 -19.83 4.06 -58.24
N ILE A 113 -20.05 2.83 -58.70
CA ILE A 113 -19.37 2.31 -59.88
C ILE A 113 -19.89 3.11 -61.06
N LEU A 114 -19.08 4.04 -61.58
CA LEU A 114 -19.25 4.56 -62.93
C LEU A 114 -18.92 3.41 -63.88
N ALA A 115 -19.95 2.89 -64.55
CA ALA A 115 -19.81 1.94 -65.65
C ALA A 115 -19.04 2.59 -66.82
N PRO A 116 -18.31 1.79 -67.63
CA PRO A 116 -17.31 2.28 -68.61
C PRO A 116 -17.89 3.12 -69.75
#